data_AF-Q6P8C9-F1
#
_entry.id   AF-Q6P8C9-F1
#
_cell.length_a   1.000
_cell.length_b   1.000
_cell.length_c   1.000
_cell.angle_alpha   90.00
_cell.angle_beta   90.00
_cell.angle_gamma   90.00
#
_symmetry.space_group_name_H-M   'P 1'
#
loop_
_entity.id
_entity.type
_entity.pdbx_description
1 polymer ?
#
loop_
_entity_poly.entity_id
_entity_poly.type
_entity_poly.pdbx_seq_one_letter_code
_entity_poly.pdbx_strand_id
1 'polypeptide(L)'
;MAAAPGLAAFCRKVWEPVVAKARRAVVFIDQPCAEVLHWCGGAELLLAAGALNVKEFSSFESGGSKQPKALFVVSCPLRGRALEVIKDVVSQSSFQYCIVVTAVSPSEAADARTLCEQMEDKLCEWMGNMNFTAEVMWAPLMLAPLSPHLLVAPAFSSLFPLLPSQDLHTLNLGRADKKRFPGLGDVDLPSMPQELQLHIRNLLSGLNQFLEGIGVREECYSVGHLSRIIAGELANYPLAKNRRKTAQSKASLVFIDRTMDLAGMGTISRLFFLGLKVFSLKNLFLFDSLDLLNKIKYL
;
A
#
# COMPACT_ATOMS: atom_id res chain seq x y z
N MET A 1 16.89 26.02 -12.96
CA MET A 1 16.13 25.15 -12.04
C MET A 1 15.96 23.81 -12.73
N ALA A 2 16.70 22.78 -12.32
CA ALA A 2 16.50 21.43 -12.84
C ALA A 2 15.11 20.95 -12.37
N ALA A 3 14.25 20.56 -13.30
CA ALA A 3 12.94 20.02 -12.98
C ALA A 3 13.14 18.79 -12.09
N ALA A 4 12.52 18.78 -10.90
CA ALA A 4 12.45 17.59 -10.08
C ALA A 4 11.91 16.44 -10.96
N PRO A 5 12.47 15.21 -10.88
CA PRO A 5 11.87 14.07 -11.55
C PRO A 5 10.38 14.05 -11.19
N GLY A 6 9.50 14.12 -12.21
CA GLY A 6 8.07 14.25 -11.96
C GLY A 6 7.55 13.15 -11.04
N LEU A 7 6.47 13.40 -10.31
CA LEU A 7 5.89 12.44 -9.34
C LEU A 7 5.69 11.03 -9.94
N ALA A 8 5.31 10.96 -11.22
CA ALA A 8 5.21 9.72 -11.97
C ALA A 8 6.54 8.97 -12.16
N ALA A 9 7.65 9.70 -12.32
CA ALA A 9 8.99 9.10 -12.41
C ALA A 9 9.41 8.46 -11.08
N PHE A 10 9.11 9.09 -9.94
CA PHE A 10 9.31 8.48 -8.63
C PHE A 10 8.49 7.18 -8.51
N CYS A 11 7.18 7.24 -8.79
CA CYS A 11 6.30 6.07 -8.69
C CYS A 11 6.79 4.91 -9.58
N ARG A 12 7.25 5.18 -10.81
CA ARG A 12 7.84 4.15 -11.68
C ARG A 12 9.15 3.60 -11.14
N LYS A 13 10.04 4.46 -10.63
CA LYS A 13 11.33 4.06 -10.07
C LYS A 13 11.17 3.09 -8.89
N VAL A 14 10.15 3.29 -8.06
CA VAL A 14 9.85 2.39 -6.93
C VAL A 14 9.54 0.95 -7.38
N TRP A 15 9.05 0.75 -8.61
CA TRP A 15 8.79 -0.58 -9.17
C TRP A 15 10.04 -1.28 -9.70
N GLU A 16 11.16 -0.58 -9.96
CA GLU A 16 12.37 -1.19 -10.55
C GLU A 16 12.88 -2.42 -9.78
N PRO A 17 12.99 -2.40 -8.43
CA PRO A 17 13.44 -3.57 -7.67
C PRO A 17 12.47 -4.75 -7.76
N VAL A 18 11.15 -4.49 -7.88
CA VAL A 18 10.10 -5.51 -8.00
C VAL A 18 10.15 -6.15 -9.38
N VAL A 19 10.27 -5.31 -10.43
CA VAL A 19 10.39 -5.74 -11.82
C VAL A 19 11.63 -6.59 -12.03
N ALA A 20 12.76 -6.24 -11.39
CA ALA A 20 13.99 -7.03 -11.44
C ALA A 20 13.81 -8.46 -10.90
N LYS A 21 12.85 -8.70 -10.01
CA LYS A 21 12.52 -10.02 -9.46
C LYS A 21 11.52 -10.80 -10.31
N ALA A 22 10.85 -10.19 -11.29
CA ALA A 22 9.76 -10.80 -12.05
C ALA A 22 10.21 -11.89 -13.06
N ARG A 23 11.48 -11.87 -13.51
CA ARG A 23 11.99 -12.81 -14.51
C ARG A 23 11.73 -14.27 -14.11
N ARG A 24 11.06 -15.00 -15.00
CA ARG A 24 10.61 -16.40 -14.87
C ARG A 24 9.67 -16.68 -13.70
N ALA A 25 9.08 -15.66 -13.09
CA ALA A 25 8.15 -15.83 -11.97
C ALA A 25 6.69 -15.84 -12.46
N VAL A 26 5.84 -16.55 -11.73
CA VAL A 26 4.40 -16.27 -11.71
C VAL A 26 4.19 -15.19 -10.65
N VAL A 27 3.62 -14.07 -11.06
CA VAL A 27 3.38 -12.94 -10.16
C VAL A 27 1.97 -13.02 -9.60
N PHE A 28 1.82 -12.98 -8.28
CA PHE A 28 0.54 -12.87 -7.59
C PHE A 28 0.46 -11.49 -6.94
N ILE A 29 -0.52 -10.69 -7.32
CA ILE A 29 -0.60 -9.28 -6.91
C ILE A 29 -1.96 -8.96 -6.32
N ASP A 30 -1.97 -8.26 -5.19
CA ASP A 30 -3.20 -7.82 -4.56
C ASP A 30 -3.80 -6.60 -5.26
N GLN A 31 -5.10 -6.36 -5.04
CA GLN A 31 -5.84 -5.35 -5.75
C GLN A 31 -5.23 -3.93 -5.61
N PRO A 32 -4.83 -3.44 -4.42
CA PRO A 32 -4.21 -2.12 -4.31
C PRO A 32 -2.87 -2.01 -5.05
N CYS A 33 -1.99 -3.03 -4.97
CA CYS A 33 -0.74 -3.00 -5.71
C CYS A 33 -0.98 -3.10 -7.23
N ALA A 34 -1.97 -3.87 -7.67
CA ALA A 34 -2.34 -3.98 -9.08
C ALA A 34 -2.83 -2.63 -9.64
N GLU A 35 -3.61 -1.88 -8.87
CA GLU A 35 -4.03 -0.53 -9.24
C GLU A 35 -2.84 0.42 -9.33
N VAL A 36 -1.92 0.39 -8.36
CA VAL A 36 -0.69 1.19 -8.42
C VAL A 36 0.17 0.81 -9.64
N LEU A 37 0.32 -0.48 -9.93
CA LEU A 37 1.06 -0.97 -11.09
C LEU A 37 0.42 -0.49 -12.40
N HIS A 38 -0.90 -0.51 -12.50
CA HIS A 38 -1.65 -0.05 -13.68
C HIS A 38 -1.22 1.37 -14.10
N TRP A 39 -1.13 2.29 -13.15
CA TRP A 39 -0.70 3.67 -13.39
C TRP A 39 0.82 3.85 -13.55
N CYS A 40 1.61 2.82 -13.26
CA CYS A 40 3.07 2.82 -13.35
C CYS A 40 3.63 2.05 -14.56
N GLY A 41 2.79 1.65 -15.51
CA GLY A 41 3.20 0.90 -16.72
C GLY A 41 2.43 -0.41 -16.93
N GLY A 42 1.56 -0.78 -15.99
CA GLY A 42 0.69 -1.94 -16.10
C GLY A 42 1.41 -3.28 -16.01
N ALA A 43 0.64 -4.36 -16.20
CA ALA A 43 1.16 -5.73 -16.17
C ALA A 43 2.22 -5.98 -17.24
N GLU A 44 2.20 -5.22 -18.35
CA GLU A 44 3.21 -5.29 -19.40
C GLU A 44 4.62 -5.05 -18.86
N LEU A 45 4.78 -4.18 -17.85
CA LEU A 45 6.07 -3.95 -17.19
C LEU A 45 6.68 -5.24 -16.61
N LEU A 46 5.84 -6.11 -16.03
CA LEU A 46 6.27 -7.40 -15.47
C LEU A 46 6.49 -8.44 -16.57
N LEU A 47 5.59 -8.49 -17.55
CA LEU A 47 5.67 -9.44 -18.68
C LEU A 47 6.91 -9.18 -19.55
N ALA A 48 7.20 -7.92 -19.85
CA ALA A 48 8.40 -7.50 -20.58
C ALA A 48 9.68 -7.82 -19.80
N ALA A 49 9.64 -7.81 -18.46
CA ALA A 49 10.74 -8.26 -17.61
C ALA A 49 10.85 -9.80 -17.51
N GLY A 50 9.98 -10.53 -18.21
CA GLY A 50 10.01 -11.98 -18.33
C GLY A 50 9.18 -12.71 -17.27
N ALA A 51 8.20 -12.07 -16.64
CA ALA A 51 7.18 -12.78 -15.87
C ALA A 51 6.46 -13.80 -16.77
N LEU A 52 6.19 -14.99 -16.23
CA LEU A 52 5.50 -16.06 -16.94
C LEU A 52 3.98 -15.85 -16.95
N ASN A 53 3.46 -15.23 -15.89
CA ASN A 53 2.04 -14.88 -15.76
C ASN A 53 1.88 -13.82 -14.65
N VAL A 54 0.76 -13.09 -14.68
CA VAL A 54 0.33 -12.18 -13.62
C VAL A 54 -1.09 -12.59 -13.20
N LYS A 55 -1.26 -12.91 -11.93
CA LYS A 55 -2.47 -13.48 -11.33
C LYS A 55 -2.94 -12.66 -10.15
N GLU A 56 -4.23 -12.76 -9.86
CA GLU A 56 -4.79 -12.20 -8.64
C GLU A 56 -4.17 -12.88 -7.42
N PHE A 57 -3.96 -12.10 -6.36
CA PHE A 57 -3.60 -12.64 -5.05
C PHE A 57 -4.83 -13.27 -4.38
N SER A 58 -4.98 -14.59 -4.57
CA SER A 58 -6.16 -15.36 -4.13
C SER A 58 -5.80 -16.82 -3.82
N SER A 59 -6.43 -17.42 -2.80
CA SER A 59 -6.23 -18.84 -2.43
C SER A 59 -6.67 -19.83 -3.51
N PHE A 60 -7.42 -19.37 -4.52
CA PHE A 60 -7.87 -20.17 -5.66
C PHE A 60 -6.88 -20.18 -6.83
N GLU A 61 -5.77 -19.46 -6.71
CA GLU A 61 -4.72 -19.40 -7.71
C GLU A 61 -3.53 -20.29 -7.34
N SER A 62 -2.80 -20.76 -8.35
CA SER A 62 -1.60 -21.59 -8.16
C SER A 62 -0.61 -21.47 -9.33
N GLY A 63 0.62 -21.88 -9.09
CA GLY A 63 1.64 -22.07 -10.12
C GLY A 63 1.62 -23.49 -10.69
N GLY A 64 1.85 -23.62 -11.98
CA GLY A 64 1.96 -24.91 -12.65
C GLY A 64 3.32 -25.59 -12.42
N SER A 65 3.41 -26.87 -12.78
CA SER A 65 4.62 -27.69 -12.60
C SER A 65 5.88 -27.18 -13.33
N LYS A 66 5.71 -26.36 -14.38
CA LYS A 66 6.82 -25.73 -15.12
C LYS A 66 7.16 -24.31 -14.64
N GLN A 67 6.56 -23.87 -13.54
CA GLN A 67 6.69 -22.51 -13.00
C GLN A 67 7.31 -22.58 -11.60
N PRO A 68 8.64 -22.79 -11.47
CA PRO A 68 9.28 -23.02 -10.19
C PRO A 68 9.48 -21.75 -9.34
N LYS A 69 9.08 -20.57 -9.84
CA LYS A 69 9.32 -19.30 -9.18
C LYS A 69 8.02 -18.51 -9.00
N ALA A 70 7.80 -17.99 -7.81
CA ALA A 70 6.69 -17.11 -7.47
C ALA A 70 7.18 -15.74 -7.00
N LEU A 71 6.45 -14.69 -7.36
CA LEU A 71 6.62 -13.34 -6.86
C LEU A 71 5.27 -12.85 -6.32
N PHE A 72 5.16 -12.70 -5.00
CA PHE A 72 3.99 -12.13 -4.35
C PHE A 72 4.22 -10.63 -4.16
N VAL A 73 3.25 -9.80 -4.54
CA VAL A 73 3.30 -8.34 -4.37
C VAL A 73 2.05 -7.92 -3.60
N VAL A 74 2.21 -7.55 -2.34
CA VAL A 74 1.11 -7.33 -1.41
C VAL A 74 1.23 -6.00 -0.66
N SER A 75 0.10 -5.33 -0.48
CA SER A 75 -0.06 -4.07 0.26
C SER A 75 -0.47 -4.27 1.72
N CYS A 76 -0.90 -5.47 2.08
CA CYS A 76 -1.35 -5.82 3.41
C CYS A 76 -0.23 -6.39 4.30
N PRO A 77 -0.37 -6.32 5.64
CA PRO A 77 0.59 -6.93 6.55
C PRO A 77 0.68 -8.44 6.35
N LEU A 78 1.89 -9.01 6.46
CA LEU A 78 2.16 -10.46 6.31
C LEU A 78 1.67 -11.28 7.52
N ARG A 79 0.38 -11.17 7.86
CA ARG A 79 -0.31 -11.86 8.96
C ARG A 79 -1.78 -12.08 8.61
N GLY A 80 -2.44 -12.98 9.33
CA GLY A 80 -3.85 -13.30 9.09
C GLY A 80 -4.11 -13.74 7.65
N ARG A 81 -5.13 -13.17 7.00
CA ARG A 81 -5.58 -13.57 5.66
C ARG A 81 -4.47 -13.55 4.59
N ALA A 82 -3.58 -12.57 4.61
CA ALA A 82 -2.50 -12.50 3.63
C ALA A 82 -1.57 -13.72 3.73
N LEU A 83 -1.28 -14.15 4.95
CA LEU A 83 -0.44 -15.29 5.23
C LEU A 83 -1.12 -16.61 4.80
N GLU A 84 -2.43 -16.72 5.03
CA GLU A 84 -3.26 -17.85 4.60
C GLU A 84 -3.28 -17.97 3.08
N VAL A 85 -3.51 -16.87 2.35
CA VAL A 85 -3.49 -16.86 0.88
C VAL A 85 -2.13 -17.27 0.34
N ILE A 86 -1.01 -16.73 0.88
CA ILE A 86 0.33 -17.14 0.44
C ILE A 86 0.54 -18.63 0.67
N LYS A 87 0.17 -19.14 1.86
CA LYS A 87 0.30 -20.56 2.19
C LYS A 87 -0.50 -21.43 1.21
N ASP A 88 -1.76 -21.10 0.96
CA ASP A 88 -2.63 -21.85 0.06
C ASP A 88 -2.05 -21.91 -1.35
N VAL A 89 -1.59 -20.77 -1.88
CA VAL A 89 -0.99 -20.68 -3.21
C VAL A 89 0.31 -21.49 -3.26
N VAL A 90 1.20 -21.34 -2.27
CA VAL A 90 2.49 -22.05 -2.24
C VAL A 90 2.30 -23.56 -2.13
N SER A 91 1.44 -24.02 -1.21
CA SER A 91 1.19 -25.45 -0.97
C SER A 91 0.49 -26.15 -2.14
N GLN A 92 -0.23 -25.42 -2.99
CA GLN A 92 -0.88 -25.97 -4.19
C GLN A 92 0.01 -25.89 -5.44
N SER A 93 1.25 -25.42 -5.31
CA SER A 93 2.16 -25.14 -6.42
C SER A 93 3.44 -25.97 -6.35
N SER A 94 4.23 -25.96 -7.43
CA SER A 94 5.56 -26.61 -7.48
C SER A 94 6.70 -25.59 -7.41
N PHE A 95 6.58 -24.59 -6.53
CA PHE A 95 7.60 -23.55 -6.38
C PHE A 95 8.85 -24.06 -5.67
N GLN A 96 10.00 -23.53 -6.09
CA GLN A 96 11.33 -23.75 -5.53
C GLN A 96 12.00 -22.41 -5.15
N TYR A 97 11.39 -21.29 -5.56
CA TYR A 97 11.84 -19.95 -5.25
C TYR A 97 10.65 -19.02 -5.07
N CYS A 98 10.40 -18.58 -3.85
CA CYS A 98 9.33 -17.65 -3.51
C CYS A 98 9.89 -16.30 -3.08
N ILE A 99 9.36 -15.22 -3.63
CA ILE A 99 9.72 -13.85 -3.26
C ILE A 99 8.45 -13.14 -2.80
N VAL A 100 8.48 -12.50 -1.64
CA VAL A 100 7.38 -11.68 -1.15
C VAL A 100 7.83 -10.23 -1.08
N VAL A 101 7.19 -9.38 -1.87
CA VAL A 101 7.32 -7.93 -1.82
C VAL A 101 6.14 -7.38 -1.02
N THR A 102 6.44 -6.73 0.11
CA THR A 102 5.43 -6.07 0.93
C THR A 102 5.51 -4.55 0.80
N ALA A 103 4.36 -3.89 0.68
CA ALA A 103 4.26 -2.42 0.78
C ALA A 103 4.23 -1.93 2.23
N VAL A 104 4.01 -2.83 3.19
CA VAL A 104 3.99 -2.53 4.63
C VAL A 104 5.40 -2.40 5.14
N SER A 105 5.71 -1.22 5.70
CA SER A 105 7.08 -0.93 6.14
C SER A 105 7.51 -1.83 7.29
N PRO A 106 8.73 -2.39 7.24
CA PRO A 106 9.31 -3.13 8.35
C PRO A 106 9.58 -2.23 9.58
N SER A 107 9.58 -0.90 9.42
CA SER A 107 10.22 0.05 10.35
C SER A 107 9.57 0.20 11.74
N GLU A 108 8.57 -0.60 12.04
CA GLU A 108 7.86 -0.59 13.33
C GLU A 108 8.24 -1.74 14.25
N ALA A 109 8.96 -2.73 13.75
CA ALA A 109 9.48 -3.82 14.55
C ALA A 109 10.97 -3.59 14.80
N ALA A 110 11.39 -3.52 16.06
CA ALA A 110 12.79 -3.77 16.45
C ALA A 110 13.27 -5.14 15.91
N ASP A 111 12.32 -6.02 15.61
CA ASP A 111 12.47 -7.38 15.08
C ASP A 111 12.12 -7.51 13.59
N ALA A 112 12.17 -6.42 12.80
CA ALA A 112 11.72 -6.50 11.41
C ALA A 112 12.53 -7.47 10.55
N ARG A 113 13.84 -7.55 10.82
CA ARG A 113 14.71 -8.55 10.21
C ARG A 113 14.27 -9.96 10.62
N THR A 114 14.01 -10.17 11.91
CA THR A 114 13.49 -11.42 12.44
C THR A 114 12.15 -11.81 11.81
N LEU A 115 11.28 -10.84 11.52
CA LEU A 115 9.99 -11.09 10.87
C LEU A 115 10.15 -11.51 9.39
N CYS A 116 11.08 -10.88 8.67
CA CYS A 116 11.42 -11.30 7.31
C CYS A 116 12.00 -12.72 7.31
N GLU A 117 12.98 -13.00 8.17
CA GLU A 117 13.60 -14.32 8.32
C GLU A 117 12.56 -15.40 8.68
N GLN A 118 11.68 -15.13 9.65
CA GLN A 118 10.58 -16.04 10.01
C GLN A 118 9.61 -16.31 8.86
N MET A 119 9.38 -15.32 7.99
CA MET A 119 8.53 -15.49 6.82
C MET A 119 9.25 -16.28 5.72
N GLU A 120 10.55 -16.07 5.55
CA GLU A 120 11.39 -16.85 4.63
C GLU A 120 11.42 -18.34 5.03
N ASP A 121 11.59 -18.63 6.33
CA ASP A 121 11.52 -19.99 6.86
C ASP A 121 10.16 -20.65 6.58
N LYS A 122 9.06 -19.93 6.82
CA LYS A 122 7.71 -20.41 6.53
C LYS A 122 7.49 -20.71 5.05
N LEU A 123 8.01 -19.86 4.16
CA LEU A 123 7.90 -20.11 2.71
C LEU A 123 8.63 -21.39 2.33
N CYS A 124 9.84 -21.61 2.86
CA CYS A 124 10.59 -22.83 2.64
C CYS A 124 9.88 -24.08 3.19
N GLU A 125 9.27 -23.97 4.38
CA GLU A 125 8.43 -25.00 4.96
C GLU A 125 7.24 -25.33 4.04
N TRP A 126 6.50 -24.33 3.56
CA TRP A 126 5.32 -24.55 2.72
C TRP A 126 5.64 -25.05 1.32
N MET A 127 6.81 -24.72 0.78
CA MET A 127 7.32 -25.35 -0.46
C MET A 127 7.76 -26.81 -0.23
N GLY A 128 7.85 -27.26 1.02
CA GLY A 128 8.17 -28.64 1.39
C GLY A 128 9.66 -28.97 1.39
N ASN A 129 10.55 -27.97 1.30
CA ASN A 129 12.00 -28.19 1.30
C ASN A 129 12.76 -26.96 1.79
N MET A 130 13.49 -27.11 2.90
CA MET A 130 14.31 -26.04 3.49
C MET A 130 15.53 -25.64 2.66
N ASN A 131 15.87 -26.40 1.60
CA ASN A 131 16.93 -26.03 0.66
C ASN A 131 16.43 -25.14 -0.49
N PHE A 132 15.13 -24.86 -0.57
CA PHE A 132 14.59 -23.90 -1.52
C PHE A 132 14.88 -22.47 -1.09
N THR A 133 14.63 -21.52 -2.01
CA THR A 133 14.95 -20.12 -1.78
C THR A 133 13.70 -19.33 -1.44
N ALA A 134 13.76 -18.57 -0.35
CA ALA A 134 12.75 -17.59 -0.01
C ALA A 134 13.40 -16.21 0.18
N GLU A 135 12.72 -15.16 -0.26
CA GLU A 135 13.15 -13.78 -0.04
C GLU A 135 11.96 -12.91 0.36
N VAL A 136 12.14 -12.06 1.37
CA VAL A 136 11.16 -11.05 1.75
C VAL A 136 11.79 -9.67 1.61
N MET A 137 11.17 -8.82 0.79
CA MET A 137 11.63 -7.45 0.58
C MET A 137 10.50 -6.44 0.72
N TRP A 138 10.87 -5.23 1.09
CA TRP A 138 9.94 -4.11 1.20
C TRP A 138 10.12 -3.15 0.02
N ALA A 139 9.01 -2.62 -0.50
CA ALA A 139 9.00 -1.56 -1.49
C ALA A 139 7.83 -0.59 -1.22
N PRO A 140 7.98 0.74 -1.32
CA PRO A 140 6.93 1.72 -1.02
C PRO A 140 5.86 1.82 -2.13
N LEU A 141 5.17 0.72 -2.43
CA LEU A 141 4.16 0.56 -3.49
C LEU A 141 2.80 1.18 -3.10
N MET A 142 2.81 2.45 -2.68
CA MET A 142 1.63 3.12 -2.14
C MET A 142 0.95 4.04 -3.15
N LEU A 143 1.70 4.73 -4.01
CA LEU A 143 1.21 5.89 -4.76
C LEU A 143 1.06 5.60 -6.26
N ALA A 144 -0.13 5.84 -6.79
CA ALA A 144 -0.45 5.74 -8.21
C ALA A 144 -0.55 7.14 -8.84
N PRO A 145 0.22 7.45 -9.91
CA PRO A 145 0.20 8.76 -10.55
C PRO A 145 -0.90 8.87 -11.60
N LEU A 146 -2.06 9.43 -11.22
CA LEU A 146 -3.18 9.68 -12.16
C LEU A 146 -2.88 10.83 -13.13
N SER A 147 -2.11 11.82 -12.68
CA SER A 147 -1.67 12.96 -13.50
C SER A 147 -0.36 13.53 -12.94
N PRO A 148 0.29 14.49 -13.62
CA PRO A 148 1.53 15.10 -13.13
C PRO A 148 1.45 15.70 -11.72
N HIS A 149 0.25 16.03 -11.23
CA HIS A 149 0.02 16.70 -9.95
C HIS A 149 -0.98 15.94 -9.05
N LEU A 150 -1.44 14.76 -9.45
CA LEU A 150 -2.41 13.97 -8.71
C LEU A 150 -1.86 12.56 -8.48
N LEU A 151 -1.64 12.24 -7.22
CA LEU A 151 -1.35 10.89 -6.76
C LEU A 151 -2.54 10.37 -5.95
N VAL A 152 -2.84 9.09 -6.09
CA VAL A 152 -3.79 8.39 -5.22
C VAL A 152 -3.08 7.28 -4.46
N ALA A 153 -3.64 6.88 -3.32
CA ALA A 153 -3.08 5.85 -2.45
C ALA A 153 -4.10 4.70 -2.24
N PRO A 154 -4.25 3.77 -3.22
CA PRO A 154 -5.33 2.78 -3.23
C PRO A 154 -5.39 1.91 -1.96
N ALA A 155 -4.24 1.57 -1.38
CA ALA A 155 -4.15 0.77 -0.15
C ALA A 155 -4.79 1.44 1.09
N PHE A 156 -5.08 2.74 0.99
CA PHE A 156 -5.66 3.55 2.07
C PHE A 156 -7.10 3.99 1.76
N SER A 157 -7.78 3.36 0.80
CA SER A 157 -9.16 3.71 0.42
C SER A 157 -10.17 3.57 1.56
N SER A 158 -9.88 2.69 2.53
CA SER A 158 -10.69 2.46 3.73
C SER A 158 -10.34 3.37 4.90
N LEU A 159 -9.25 4.14 4.82
CA LEU A 159 -8.84 5.07 5.87
C LEU A 159 -9.78 6.28 5.87
N PHE A 160 -10.71 6.31 6.81
CA PHE A 160 -11.73 7.35 6.93
C PHE A 160 -11.59 8.13 8.25
N PRO A 161 -11.88 9.45 8.28
CA PRO A 161 -11.87 10.22 9.52
C PRO A 161 -12.83 9.66 10.58
N LEU A 162 -12.42 9.73 11.84
CA LEU A 162 -13.27 9.31 12.97
C LEU A 162 -14.54 10.17 13.03
N LEU A 163 -15.68 9.51 13.18
CA LEU A 163 -16.98 10.13 13.35
C LEU A 163 -17.20 10.55 14.81
N PRO A 164 -17.51 11.84 15.09
CA PRO A 164 -17.58 12.37 16.44
C PRO A 164 -18.49 11.62 17.42
N SER A 165 -19.61 11.07 16.95
CA SER A 165 -20.59 10.42 17.83
C SER A 165 -20.32 8.91 17.97
N GLN A 166 -20.16 8.20 16.85
CA GLN A 166 -20.06 6.74 16.85
C GLN A 166 -18.69 6.23 17.29
N ASP A 167 -17.61 6.78 16.73
CA ASP A 167 -16.27 6.28 16.99
C ASP A 167 -15.78 6.71 18.38
N LEU A 168 -16.08 7.95 18.79
CA LEU A 168 -15.76 8.43 20.14
C LEU A 168 -16.46 7.60 21.22
N HIS A 169 -17.73 7.22 21.01
CA HIS A 169 -18.45 6.34 21.93
C HIS A 169 -17.76 4.98 22.03
N THR A 170 -17.42 4.38 20.88
CA THR A 170 -16.75 3.07 20.80
C THR A 170 -15.38 3.10 21.50
N LEU A 171 -14.59 4.15 21.30
CA LEU A 171 -13.31 4.35 21.99
C LEU A 171 -13.50 4.48 23.51
N ASN A 172 -14.53 5.19 23.96
CA ASN A 172 -14.81 5.38 25.38
C ASN A 172 -15.36 4.12 26.07
N LEU A 173 -16.07 3.24 25.36
CA LEU A 173 -16.47 1.94 25.88
C LEU A 173 -15.27 1.07 26.22
N GLY A 174 -14.22 1.09 25.40
CA GLY A 174 -12.97 0.37 25.64
C GLY A 174 -12.10 0.93 26.78
N ARG A 175 -12.56 1.97 27.49
CA ARG A 175 -11.82 2.71 28.51
C ARG A 175 -12.50 2.67 29.87
N ALA A 176 -12.97 1.50 30.31
CA ALA A 176 -13.63 1.34 31.62
C ALA A 176 -12.77 1.87 32.78
N ASP A 177 -11.46 1.57 32.77
CA ASP A 177 -10.52 1.94 33.83
C ASP A 177 -9.71 3.21 33.54
N LYS A 178 -10.02 3.93 32.45
CA LYS A 178 -9.28 5.11 32.00
C LYS A 178 -10.21 6.31 31.88
N LYS A 179 -9.65 7.52 31.98
CA LYS A 179 -10.40 8.74 31.68
C LYS A 179 -10.94 8.67 30.26
N ARG A 180 -12.24 8.88 30.12
CA ARG A 180 -12.95 9.01 28.84
C ARG A 180 -12.53 10.28 28.14
N PHE A 181 -12.52 10.24 26.81
CA PHE A 181 -12.29 11.38 25.95
C PHE A 181 -13.53 12.27 25.90
N PRO A 182 -13.43 13.58 26.22
CA PRO A 182 -14.55 14.50 26.11
C PRO A 182 -14.84 14.88 24.65
N GLY A 183 -13.86 14.79 23.75
CA GLY A 183 -14.05 14.92 22.30
C GLY A 183 -12.97 14.20 21.50
N LEU A 184 -13.14 14.16 20.17
CA LEU A 184 -12.09 13.63 19.26
C LEU A 184 -10.81 14.47 19.30
N GLY A 185 -10.86 15.70 19.80
CA GLY A 185 -9.68 16.56 19.99
C GLY A 185 -8.65 15.97 20.95
N ASP A 186 -9.12 15.15 21.90
CA ASP A 186 -8.30 14.54 22.95
C ASP A 186 -7.82 13.13 22.59
N VAL A 187 -8.26 12.60 21.45
CA VAL A 187 -7.83 11.28 20.97
C VAL A 187 -6.43 11.40 20.35
N ASP A 188 -5.57 10.45 20.70
CA ASP A 188 -4.20 10.29 20.21
C ASP A 188 -4.02 8.94 19.51
N LEU A 189 -2.93 8.76 18.76
CA LEU A 189 -2.68 7.51 18.03
C LEU A 189 -2.68 6.27 18.95
N PRO A 190 -2.02 6.27 20.14
CA PRO A 190 -1.98 5.09 21.02
C PRO A 190 -3.34 4.64 21.56
N SER A 191 -4.34 5.52 21.60
CA SER A 191 -5.68 5.18 22.08
C SER A 191 -6.61 4.59 21.01
N MET A 192 -6.20 4.56 19.74
CA MET A 192 -6.96 3.97 18.64
C MET A 192 -6.89 2.44 18.62
N PRO A 193 -7.80 1.74 17.90
CA PRO A 193 -7.66 0.32 17.63
C PRO A 193 -6.33 -0.01 16.94
N GLN A 194 -5.69 -1.12 17.32
CA GLN A 194 -4.36 -1.51 16.79
C GLN A 194 -4.31 -1.59 15.27
N GLU A 195 -5.40 -2.05 14.63
CA GLU A 195 -5.48 -2.11 13.18
C GLU A 195 -5.45 -0.72 12.53
N LEU A 196 -6.16 0.27 13.10
CA LEU A 196 -6.11 1.65 12.61
C LEU A 196 -4.73 2.28 12.86
N GLN A 197 -4.12 1.99 14.02
CA GLN A 197 -2.76 2.44 14.30
C GLN A 197 -1.79 1.95 13.21
N LEU A 198 -1.85 0.66 12.87
CA LEU A 198 -0.99 0.07 11.84
C LEU A 198 -1.23 0.71 10.46
N HIS A 199 -2.48 0.94 10.07
CA HIS A 199 -2.78 1.63 8.81
C HIS A 199 -2.19 3.04 8.80
N ILE A 200 -2.35 3.83 9.86
CA ILE A 200 -1.78 5.18 9.95
C ILE A 200 -0.25 5.10 9.87
N ARG A 201 0.38 4.20 10.61
CA ARG A 201 1.84 4.04 10.62
C ARG A 201 2.40 3.63 9.26
N ASN A 202 1.70 2.76 8.52
CA ASN A 202 2.04 2.40 7.15
C ASN A 202 1.95 3.60 6.20
N LEU A 203 0.90 4.42 6.33
CA LEU A 203 0.77 5.67 5.58
C LEU A 203 1.94 6.62 5.87
N LEU A 204 2.31 6.79 7.13
CA LEU A 204 3.41 7.67 7.55
C LEU A 204 4.75 7.22 6.97
N SER A 205 5.03 5.91 6.99
CA SER A 205 6.25 5.38 6.39
C SER A 205 6.27 5.59 4.87
N GLY A 206 5.14 5.31 4.19
CA GLY A 206 5.00 5.58 2.76
C GLY A 206 5.17 7.06 2.40
N LEU A 207 4.58 7.97 3.18
CA LEU A 207 4.74 9.41 3.00
C LEU A 207 6.18 9.85 3.22
N ASN A 208 6.85 9.33 4.25
CA ASN A 208 8.26 9.63 4.48
C ASN A 208 9.13 9.23 3.29
N GLN A 209 8.90 8.03 2.75
CA GLN A 209 9.64 7.49 1.61
C GLN A 209 9.38 8.25 0.32
N PHE A 210 8.14 8.70 0.12
CA PHE A 210 7.79 9.62 -0.95
C PHE A 210 8.54 10.95 -0.83
N LEU A 211 8.49 11.59 0.34
CA LEU A 211 9.18 12.85 0.61
C LEU A 211 10.70 12.74 0.46
N GLU A 212 11.27 11.59 0.83
CA GLU A 212 12.67 11.25 0.62
C GLU A 212 13.00 11.14 -0.87
N GLY A 213 12.19 10.41 -1.62
CA GLY A 213 12.37 10.23 -3.06
C GLY A 213 12.30 11.52 -3.86
N ILE A 214 11.51 12.50 -3.42
CA ILE A 214 11.43 13.83 -4.06
C ILE A 214 12.39 14.87 -3.44
N GLY A 215 13.15 14.50 -2.40
CA GLY A 215 14.19 15.34 -1.80
C GLY A 215 13.65 16.58 -1.06
N VAL A 216 12.49 16.46 -0.40
CA VAL A 216 11.78 17.59 0.23
C VAL A 216 11.71 17.42 1.74
N ARG A 217 11.85 18.53 2.48
CA ARG A 217 11.39 18.66 3.87
C ARG A 217 9.98 19.25 3.91
N GLU A 218 9.17 18.71 4.80
CA GLU A 218 7.76 19.03 4.96
C GLU A 218 7.51 19.96 6.16
N GLU A 219 6.54 20.85 6.02
CA GLU A 219 5.84 21.49 7.13
C GLU A 219 4.38 21.02 7.11
N CYS A 220 3.96 20.36 8.19
CA CYS A 220 2.65 19.73 8.28
C CYS A 220 1.60 20.70 8.82
N TYR A 221 0.48 20.80 8.12
CA TYR A 221 -0.73 21.50 8.53
C TYR A 221 -1.90 20.52 8.48
N SER A 222 -2.92 20.74 9.29
CA SER A 222 -4.07 19.83 9.34
C SER A 222 -5.39 20.55 9.55
N VAL A 223 -6.43 20.00 8.94
CA VAL A 223 -7.83 20.40 9.12
C VAL A 223 -8.63 19.13 9.38
N GLY A 224 -9.00 18.91 10.64
CA GLY A 224 -9.70 17.70 11.09
C GLY A 224 -8.91 16.90 12.13
N HIS A 225 -9.60 15.99 12.80
CA HIS A 225 -9.09 15.26 13.95
C HIS A 225 -8.12 14.15 13.55
N LEU A 226 -8.47 13.36 12.53
CA LEU A 226 -7.57 12.31 12.04
C LEU A 226 -6.35 12.93 11.34
N SER A 227 -6.59 13.96 10.52
CA SER A 227 -5.55 14.77 9.88
C SER A 227 -4.57 15.38 10.87
N ARG A 228 -5.03 15.88 12.03
CA ARG A 228 -4.15 16.38 13.11
C ARG A 228 -3.21 15.29 13.61
N ILE A 229 -3.74 14.08 13.81
CA ILE A 229 -2.96 12.95 14.31
C ILE A 229 -1.93 12.53 13.26
N ILE A 230 -2.33 12.33 12.00
CA ILE A 230 -1.40 11.98 10.92
C ILE A 230 -0.33 13.08 10.75
N ALA A 231 -0.71 14.35 10.73
CA ALA A 231 0.22 15.47 10.61
C ALA A 231 1.23 15.52 11.77
N GLY A 232 0.76 15.34 13.01
CA GLY A 232 1.59 15.33 14.20
C GLY A 232 2.55 14.14 14.24
N GLU A 233 2.07 12.95 13.91
CA GLU A 233 2.90 11.75 13.85
C GLU A 233 3.93 11.84 12.71
N LEU A 234 3.55 12.35 11.54
CA LEU A 234 4.51 12.59 10.45
C LEU A 234 5.55 13.60 10.90
N ALA A 235 5.16 14.75 11.46
CA ALA A 235 6.09 15.78 11.92
C ALA A 235 7.10 15.25 12.96
N ASN A 236 6.72 14.25 13.76
CA ASN A 236 7.57 13.62 14.77
C ASN A 236 8.21 12.30 14.30
N TYR A 237 8.02 11.90 13.04
CA TYR A 237 8.47 10.61 12.53
C TYR A 237 10.01 10.45 12.65
N PRO A 238 10.51 9.47 13.44
CA PRO A 238 11.94 9.40 13.78
C PRO A 238 12.88 9.24 12.57
N LEU A 239 12.46 8.45 11.57
CA LEU A 239 13.29 8.17 10.39
C LEU A 239 13.40 9.37 9.42
N ALA A 240 12.54 10.37 9.57
CA ALA A 240 12.59 11.59 8.76
C ALA A 240 13.65 12.60 9.23
N LYS A 241 14.27 12.42 10.41
CA LYS A 241 15.18 13.40 11.02
C LYS A 241 16.34 13.79 10.12
N ASN A 242 16.97 12.81 9.47
CA ASN A 242 18.12 13.08 8.59
C ASN A 242 17.69 13.82 7.33
N ARG A 243 16.63 13.34 6.65
CA ARG A 243 16.04 13.99 5.47
C ARG A 243 15.69 15.45 5.74
N ARG A 244 15.06 15.78 6.86
CA ARG A 244 14.67 17.17 7.19
C ARG A 244 15.86 18.11 7.40
N LYS A 245 17.02 17.57 7.81
CA LYS A 245 18.25 18.34 7.97
C LYS A 245 18.95 18.59 6.63
N THR A 246 18.90 17.63 5.71
CA THR A 246 19.69 17.65 4.47
C THR A 246 18.91 18.11 3.24
N ALA A 247 17.58 18.05 3.26
CA ALA A 247 16.75 18.44 2.13
C ALA A 247 16.90 19.93 1.79
N GLN A 248 17.16 20.21 0.52
CA GLN A 248 17.32 21.58 0.00
C GLN A 248 15.97 22.26 -0.28
N SER A 249 14.94 21.46 -0.58
CA SER A 249 13.61 21.93 -0.94
C SER A 249 12.64 21.78 0.21
N LYS A 250 11.70 22.72 0.33
CA LYS A 250 10.65 22.73 1.36
C LYS A 250 9.27 22.63 0.70
N ALA A 251 8.35 21.88 1.30
CA ALA A 251 6.94 21.85 0.92
C ALA A 251 6.03 21.99 2.14
N SER A 252 4.89 22.63 1.92
CA SER A 252 3.78 22.63 2.88
C SER A 252 2.88 21.44 2.57
N LEU A 253 2.65 20.58 3.55
CA LEU A 253 1.77 19.43 3.44
C LEU A 253 0.51 19.68 4.26
N VAL A 254 -0.64 19.75 3.61
CA VAL A 254 -1.93 20.02 4.25
C VAL A 254 -2.77 18.75 4.26
N PHE A 255 -3.06 18.24 5.46
CA PHE A 255 -3.94 17.10 5.69
C PHE A 255 -5.37 17.58 5.93
N ILE A 256 -6.35 17.01 5.24
CA ILE A 256 -7.75 17.45 5.34
C ILE A 256 -8.65 16.22 5.53
N ASP A 257 -9.42 16.20 6.62
CA ASP A 257 -10.41 15.16 6.86
C ASP A 257 -11.55 15.32 5.85
N ARG A 258 -11.89 14.23 5.15
CA ARG A 258 -12.98 14.23 4.15
C ARG A 258 -14.33 14.65 4.72
N THR A 259 -14.56 14.49 6.03
CA THR A 259 -15.78 14.91 6.73
C THR A 259 -16.01 16.42 6.69
N MET A 260 -14.99 17.23 6.37
CA MET A 260 -15.11 18.69 6.24
C MET A 260 -15.62 19.14 4.86
N ASP A 261 -15.64 18.25 3.86
CA ASP A 261 -16.11 18.52 2.50
C ASP A 261 -17.33 17.66 2.12
N LEU A 262 -18.38 17.75 2.93
CA LEU A 262 -19.67 17.11 2.60
C LEU A 262 -20.48 17.92 1.56
N ALA A 263 -20.22 19.23 1.41
CA ALA A 263 -20.91 20.11 0.46
C ALA A 263 -20.33 20.04 -0.98
N GLY A 264 -19.02 19.83 -1.16
CA GLY A 264 -18.41 19.59 -2.47
C GLY A 264 -18.87 18.28 -3.11
N MET A 265 -19.39 17.34 -2.31
CA MET A 265 -20.06 16.16 -2.85
C MET A 265 -21.39 16.46 -3.53
N GLY A 266 -22.14 17.46 -3.08
CA GLY A 266 -23.46 17.83 -3.61
C GLY A 266 -23.45 18.83 -4.78
N THR A 267 -22.31 19.48 -5.07
CA THR A 267 -22.26 20.54 -6.09
C THR A 267 -21.70 20.00 -7.41
N ILE A 268 -22.54 19.90 -8.45
CA ILE A 268 -22.14 19.55 -9.82
C ILE A 268 -21.61 20.82 -10.50
N SER A 269 -20.32 21.12 -10.32
CA SER A 269 -19.64 22.15 -11.07
C SER A 269 -18.99 21.54 -12.31
N ARG A 270 -19.42 21.98 -13.51
CA ARG A 270 -19.04 21.48 -14.85
C ARG A 270 -17.55 21.55 -15.24
N LEU A 271 -16.64 21.85 -14.33
CA LEU A 271 -15.19 21.91 -14.58
C LEU A 271 -14.32 21.42 -13.41
N PHE A 272 -14.87 20.74 -12.41
CA PHE A 272 -14.05 20.22 -11.32
C PHE A 272 -13.39 18.89 -11.69
N PHE A 273 -12.06 18.93 -11.66
CA PHE A 273 -11.12 17.84 -11.82
C PHE A 273 -11.61 16.51 -11.24
N LEU A 274 -11.34 15.46 -12.02
CA LEU A 274 -11.39 14.03 -11.70
C LEU A 274 -10.32 13.66 -10.65
N GLY A 275 -10.32 14.32 -9.49
CA GLY A 275 -9.38 14.09 -8.39
C GLY A 275 -10.14 14.06 -7.07
N LEU A 276 -10.18 12.87 -6.44
CA LEU A 276 -10.91 12.57 -5.20
C LEU A 276 -12.38 13.03 -5.18
N LYS A 277 -13.19 12.38 -6.01
CA LYS A 277 -14.56 12.03 -5.64
C LYS A 277 -14.65 10.51 -5.63
N VAL A 278 -14.96 9.97 -4.45
CA VAL A 278 -15.37 8.60 -4.19
C VAL A 278 -16.45 8.22 -5.20
N PHE A 279 -16.06 7.54 -6.28
CA PHE A 279 -16.92 6.52 -6.85
C PHE A 279 -16.47 5.21 -6.21
N SER A 280 -17.37 4.62 -5.44
CA SER A 280 -17.49 3.17 -5.46
C SER A 280 -17.67 2.78 -6.93
N LEU A 281 -16.59 2.48 -7.64
CA LEU A 281 -16.60 1.78 -8.92
C LEU A 281 -16.93 0.31 -8.65
N LYS A 282 -18.13 0.07 -8.14
CA LYS A 282 -18.88 -1.15 -8.42
C LYS A 282 -19.82 -0.74 -9.55
N ASN A 283 -19.50 -1.19 -10.76
CA ASN A 283 -20.22 -0.99 -12.03
C ASN A 283 -19.82 0.21 -12.89
N LEU A 284 -18.59 0.20 -13.39
CA LEU A 284 -18.21 0.67 -14.74
C LEU A 284 -16.76 0.15 -14.98
N PHE A 285 -16.47 -1.02 -15.55
CA PHE A 285 -17.13 -1.90 -16.48
C PHE A 285 -17.21 -3.31 -15.91
N LEU A 286 -18.37 -3.97 -16.04
CA LEU A 286 -18.36 -5.41 -16.29
C LEU A 286 -17.72 -5.57 -17.69
N PHE A 287 -16.42 -5.78 -17.74
CA PHE A 287 -15.87 -6.71 -18.71
C PHE A 287 -15.52 -7.94 -17.90
N ASP A 288 -16.34 -8.98 -18.05
CA ASP A 288 -15.99 -10.32 -17.60
C ASP A 288 -14.54 -10.61 -18.00
N SER A 289 -13.67 -10.83 -17.01
CA SER A 289 -12.30 -11.31 -17.21
C SER A 289 -12.25 -12.71 -17.85
N LEU A 290 -13.41 -13.30 -18.20
CA LEU A 290 -13.54 -14.48 -19.05
C LEU A 290 -13.51 -14.17 -20.57
N ASP A 291 -13.80 -12.94 -21.00
CA ASP A 291 -13.86 -12.59 -22.43
C ASP A 291 -12.54 -12.08 -23.02
N LEU A 292 -11.60 -11.62 -22.18
CA LEU A 292 -10.26 -11.25 -22.66
C LEU A 292 -9.37 -12.48 -22.89
N LEU A 293 -9.62 -13.58 -22.16
CA LEU A 293 -8.92 -14.86 -22.35
C LEU A 293 -9.44 -15.66 -23.55
N ASN A 294 -10.69 -15.44 -23.99
CA ASN A 294 -11.24 -16.11 -25.17
C ASN A 294 -10.90 -15.41 -26.50
N LYS A 295 -10.50 -14.13 -26.49
CA LYS A 295 -10.08 -13.40 -27.69
C LYS A 295 -8.63 -13.60 -28.11
N ILE A 296 -7.82 -14.31 -27.30
CA ILE A 296 -6.43 -14.67 -27.65
C ILE A 296 -6.38 -15.99 -28.46
N LYS A 297 -7.52 -16.63 -28.76
CA LYS A 297 -7.57 -17.87 -29.57
C LYS A 297 -7.72 -17.67 -31.09
N TYR A 298 -7.76 -16.44 -31.60
CA TYR A 298 -7.93 -16.16 -33.04
C TYR A 298 -7.04 -15.02 -33.58
N LEU A 299 -5.82 -14.90 -33.07
CA LEU A 299 -4.66 -14.28 -33.73
C LEU A 299 -3.44 -15.17 -33.49
#